data_AF-G8TB44-F1
#
_entry.id   AF-G8TB44-F1
#
_cell.length_a   1.000
_cell.length_b   1.000
_cell.length_c   1.000
_cell.angle_alpha   90.00
_cell.angle_beta   90.00
_cell.angle_gamma   90.00
#
_symmetry.space_group_name_H-M   'P 1'
#
loop_
_entity.id
_entity.type
_entity.pdbx_description
1 polymer ?
#
loop_
_entity_poly.entity_id
_entity_poly.type
_entity_poly.pdbx_seq_one_letter_code
_entity_poly.pdbx_strand_id
1 'polypeptide(L)'
;MKIFEQKKITWVMVAGFSTLLVVLINSCAESRKVAEKTGAQLWAENCQRCHNTPPSNTFSREQWITIGMHMQTRAQLTDKERDKIISFLNQ
;
A
#
# COMPACT_ATOMS: atom_id res chain seq x y z
N MET A 1 6.11 50.43 9.18
CA MET A 1 6.64 49.52 8.13
C MET A 1 7.13 48.18 8.70
N LYS A 2 8.07 48.14 9.66
CA LYS A 2 8.64 46.89 10.22
C LYS A 2 7.62 45.89 10.83
N ILE A 3 6.56 46.37 11.47
CA ILE A 3 5.50 45.53 12.06
C ILE A 3 4.69 44.77 10.98
N PHE A 4 4.49 45.39 9.82
CA PHE A 4 3.76 44.79 8.70
C PHE A 4 4.57 43.66 8.05
N GLU A 5 5.90 43.86 7.94
CA GLU A 5 6.83 42.86 7.44
C GLU A 5 7.02 41.69 8.43
N GLN A 6 7.10 41.95 9.74
CA GLN A 6 7.11 40.88 10.75
C GLN A 6 5.83 40.03 10.73
N LYS A 7 4.64 40.66 10.64
CA LYS A 7 3.37 39.93 10.57
C LYS A 7 3.26 39.02 9.35
N LYS A 8 3.76 39.47 8.19
CA LYS A 8 3.83 38.65 6.96
C LYS A 8 4.72 37.42 7.16
N ILE A 9 5.92 37.61 7.71
CA ILE A 9 6.87 36.53 7.96
C ILE A 9 6.26 35.49 8.93
N THR A 10 5.60 35.94 10.00
CA THR A 10 4.92 35.03 10.95
C THR A 10 3.80 34.24 10.27
N TRP A 11 2.99 34.88 9.42
CA TRP A 11 1.93 34.19 8.67
C TRP A 11 2.47 33.15 7.70
N VAL A 12 3.55 33.45 7.00
CA VAL A 12 4.20 32.50 6.08
C VAL A 12 4.75 31.29 6.85
N MET A 13 5.40 31.50 8.00
CA MET A 13 5.90 30.40 8.84
C MET A 13 4.76 29.53 9.40
N VAL A 14 3.67 30.14 9.88
CA VAL A 14 2.51 29.39 10.38
C VAL A 14 1.84 28.60 9.26
N ALA A 15 1.67 29.18 8.08
CA ALA A 15 1.11 28.48 6.93
C ALA A 15 1.99 27.30 6.51
N GLY A 16 3.32 27.49 6.43
CA GLY A 16 4.28 26.44 6.09
C GLY A 16 4.34 25.32 7.12
N PHE A 17 4.27 25.65 8.42
CA PHE A 17 4.22 24.63 9.48
C PHE A 17 2.90 23.84 9.43
N SER A 18 1.78 24.52 9.17
CA SER A 18 0.46 23.88 9.07
C SER A 18 0.39 22.91 7.90
N THR A 19 0.91 23.27 6.73
CA THR A 19 0.98 22.35 5.58
C THR A 19 1.90 21.16 5.86
N LEU A 20 3.06 21.37 6.50
CA LEU A 20 3.94 20.26 6.90
C LEU A 20 3.22 19.29 7.84
N LEU A 21 2.48 19.81 8.82
CA LEU A 21 1.73 19.00 9.78
C LEU A 21 0.65 18.14 9.08
N VAL A 22 -0.03 18.70 8.08
CA VAL A 22 -1.02 17.98 7.26
C VAL A 22 -0.37 16.86 6.42
N VAL A 23 0.84 17.06 5.90
CA VAL A 23 1.54 16.01 5.15
C VAL A 23 1.90 14.84 6.07
N LEU A 24 2.39 15.12 7.28
CA LEU A 24 2.80 14.09 8.23
C LEU A 24 1.62 13.18 8.65
N ILE A 25 0.42 13.74 8.86
CA ILE A 25 -0.75 12.94 9.25
C ILE A 25 -1.28 12.03 8.12
N ASN A 26 -1.03 12.37 6.84
CA ASN A 26 -1.51 11.57 5.70
C ASN A 26 -0.50 10.51 5.22
N SER A 27 0.71 10.46 5.80
CA SER A 27 1.78 9.56 5.35
C SER A 27 1.50 8.06 5.58
N CYS A 28 0.53 7.70 6.44
CA CYS A 28 0.17 6.30 6.70
C CYS A 28 -0.99 5.80 5.82
N ALA A 29 -1.51 6.64 4.92
CA ALA A 29 -2.55 6.23 3.98
C ALA A 29 -1.97 5.29 2.91
N GLU A 30 -2.73 4.24 2.59
CA GLU A 30 -2.37 3.33 1.50
C GLU A 30 -2.31 4.06 0.16
N SER A 31 -1.39 3.66 -0.73
CA SER A 31 -1.37 4.23 -2.07
C SER A 31 -2.65 3.85 -2.81
N ARG A 32 -3.32 4.81 -3.48
CA ARG A 32 -4.49 4.54 -4.33
C ARG A 32 -4.24 3.40 -5.32
N LYS A 33 -3.02 3.33 -5.85
CA LYS A 33 -2.58 2.32 -6.81
C LYS A 33 -2.66 0.88 -6.26
N VAL A 34 -2.53 0.70 -4.95
CA VAL A 34 -2.71 -0.61 -4.28
C VAL A 34 -4.18 -0.85 -3.92
N ALA A 35 -4.88 0.19 -3.48
CA ALA A 35 -6.29 0.12 -3.11
C ALA A 35 -7.18 -0.29 -4.29
N GLU A 36 -6.91 0.23 -5.49
CA GLU A 36 -7.73 0.04 -6.69
C GLU A 36 -7.56 -1.33 -7.38
N LYS A 37 -6.45 -2.05 -7.12
CA LYS A 37 -6.19 -3.34 -7.79
C LYS A 37 -7.02 -4.47 -7.18
N THR A 38 -7.51 -5.37 -8.04
CA THR A 38 -8.19 -6.61 -7.65
C THR A 38 -7.19 -7.70 -7.27
N GLY A 39 -7.64 -8.74 -6.56
CA GLY A 39 -6.80 -9.90 -6.23
C GLY A 39 -6.27 -10.63 -7.47
N ALA A 40 -7.10 -10.77 -8.51
CA ALA A 40 -6.71 -11.36 -9.79
C ALA A 40 -5.61 -10.55 -10.49
N GLN A 41 -5.74 -9.22 -10.51
CA GLN A 41 -4.72 -8.35 -11.09
C GLN A 41 -3.40 -8.42 -10.31
N LEU A 42 -3.48 -8.36 -8.97
CA LEU A 42 -2.30 -8.49 -8.11
C LEU A 42 -1.60 -9.84 -8.29
N TRP A 43 -2.35 -10.93 -8.44
CA TRP A 43 -1.81 -12.26 -8.71
C TRP A 43 -1.05 -12.30 -10.05
N ALA A 44 -1.68 -11.80 -11.12
CA ALA A 44 -1.09 -11.78 -12.46
C ALA A 44 0.19 -10.92 -12.52
N GLU A 45 0.20 -9.76 -11.87
CA GLU A 45 1.33 -8.84 -11.90
C GLU A 45 2.51 -9.27 -11.02
N ASN A 46 2.26 -9.99 -9.92
CA ASN A 46 3.30 -10.26 -8.91
C ASN A 46 3.77 -11.70 -8.86
N CYS A 47 2.90 -12.69 -9.07
CA CYS A 47 3.19 -14.06 -8.66
C CYS A 47 3.85 -14.90 -9.76
N GLN A 48 3.80 -14.45 -11.02
CA GLN A 48 4.52 -15.07 -12.14
C GLN A 48 5.89 -14.44 -12.40
N ARG A 49 6.31 -13.46 -11.60
CA ARG A 49 7.60 -12.76 -11.79
C ARG A 49 8.82 -13.64 -11.59
N CYS A 50 8.71 -14.67 -10.75
CA CYS A 50 9.86 -15.49 -10.34
C CYS A 50 9.75 -16.96 -10.78
N HIS A 51 8.54 -17.50 -10.84
CA HIS A 51 8.27 -18.86 -11.27
C HIS A 51 6.83 -18.96 -11.78
N ASN A 52 6.48 -20.07 -12.42
CA ASN A 52 5.10 -20.33 -12.81
C ASN A 52 4.23 -20.50 -11.57
N THR A 53 3.06 -19.88 -11.59
CA THR A 53 2.08 -19.99 -10.51
C THR A 53 1.37 -21.34 -10.57
N PRO A 54 1.20 -22.04 -9.43
CA PRO A 54 0.35 -23.22 -9.40
C PRO A 54 -1.13 -22.84 -9.66
N PRO A 55 -1.94 -23.75 -10.22
CA PRO A 55 -3.39 -23.58 -10.32
C PRO A 55 -4.02 -23.25 -8.95
N SER A 56 -5.07 -22.41 -8.91
CA SER A 56 -5.70 -21.97 -7.65
C SER A 56 -6.24 -23.14 -6.80
N ASN A 57 -6.68 -24.22 -7.42
CA ASN A 57 -7.18 -25.42 -6.76
C ASN A 57 -6.09 -26.41 -6.29
N THR A 58 -4.81 -26.05 -6.41
CA THR A 58 -3.69 -26.94 -6.02
C THR A 58 -3.56 -27.09 -4.51
N PHE A 59 -3.89 -26.05 -3.76
CA PHE A 59 -3.72 -26.00 -2.31
C PHE A 59 -5.05 -25.68 -1.61
N SER A 60 -5.19 -26.13 -0.36
CA SER A 60 -6.31 -25.74 0.51
C SER A 60 -6.23 -24.27 0.89
N ARG A 61 -7.33 -23.74 1.44
CA ARG A 61 -7.37 -22.35 1.93
C ARG A 61 -6.29 -22.05 2.95
N GLU A 62 -6.09 -22.94 3.91
CA GLU A 62 -5.12 -22.80 4.99
C GLU A 62 -3.69 -22.83 4.43
N GLN A 63 -3.44 -23.70 3.45
CA GLN A 63 -2.16 -23.76 2.76
C GLN A 63 -1.89 -22.47 1.97
N TRP A 64 -2.89 -21.92 1.28
CA TRP A 64 -2.75 -20.63 0.59
C TRP A 64 -2.47 -19.47 1.54
N ILE A 65 -3.01 -19.48 2.76
CA ILE A 65 -2.66 -18.50 3.80
C ILE A 65 -1.19 -18.60 4.16
N THR A 66 -0.68 -19.80 4.44
CA THR A 66 0.75 -20.01 4.73
C THR A 66 1.65 -19.64 3.56
N ILE A 67 1.30 -20.04 2.34
CA ILE A 67 2.03 -19.69 1.11
C ILE A 67 2.03 -18.18 0.91
N GLY A 68 0.88 -17.53 1.10
CA GLY A 68 0.73 -16.08 0.99
C GLY A 68 1.63 -15.34 1.98
N MET A 69 1.73 -15.81 3.24
CA MET A 69 2.66 -15.26 4.23
C MET A 69 4.12 -15.39 3.79
N HIS A 70 4.51 -16.54 3.24
CA HIS A 70 5.85 -16.72 2.70
C HIS A 70 6.10 -15.78 1.50
N MET A 71 5.18 -15.77 0.53
CA MET A 71 5.29 -14.99 -0.70
C MET A 71 5.18 -13.48 -0.48
N GLN A 72 4.55 -13.03 0.59
CA GLN A 72 4.49 -11.61 0.93
C GLN A 72 5.89 -10.99 0.99
N THR A 73 6.83 -11.67 1.66
CA THR A 73 8.22 -11.21 1.76
C THR A 73 8.98 -11.37 0.44
N ARG A 74 8.70 -12.43 -0.32
CA ARG A 74 9.41 -12.76 -1.57
C ARG A 74 9.00 -11.86 -2.73
N ALA A 75 7.72 -11.52 -2.80
CA ALA A 75 7.13 -10.67 -3.84
C ALA A 75 6.93 -9.21 -3.39
N GLN A 76 7.38 -8.86 -2.17
CA GLN A 76 7.31 -7.50 -1.61
C GLN A 76 5.88 -6.95 -1.54
N LEU A 77 4.94 -7.79 -1.11
CA LEU A 77 3.53 -7.45 -1.01
C LEU A 77 3.25 -6.76 0.34
N THR A 78 2.37 -5.78 0.32
CA THR A 78 1.69 -5.31 1.53
C THR A 78 0.73 -6.37 2.07
N ASP A 79 0.32 -6.26 3.34
CA ASP A 79 -0.68 -7.17 3.93
C ASP A 79 -1.98 -7.20 3.12
N LYS A 80 -2.45 -6.02 2.69
CA LYS A 80 -3.67 -5.89 1.89
C LYS A 80 -3.56 -6.56 0.52
N GLU A 81 -2.41 -6.47 -0.14
CA GLU A 81 -2.19 -7.14 -1.42
C GLU A 81 -2.18 -8.65 -1.25
N ARG A 82 -1.47 -9.16 -0.24
CA ARG A 82 -1.48 -10.58 0.14
C ARG A 82 -2.92 -11.06 0.37
N ASP A 83 -3.69 -10.35 1.17
CA ASP A 83 -5.05 -10.76 1.55
C ASP A 83 -6.00 -10.75 0.34
N LYS A 84 -5.90 -9.75 -0.55
CA LYS A 84 -6.65 -9.73 -1.81
C LYS A 84 -6.30 -10.93 -2.70
N ILE A 85 -5.03 -11.27 -2.81
CA ILE A 85 -4.56 -12.43 -3.58
C ILE A 85 -5.11 -13.74 -2.97
N ILE A 86 -4.98 -13.93 -1.65
CA ILE A 86 -5.49 -15.12 -0.96
C ILE A 86 -7.00 -15.22 -1.14
N SER A 87 -7.72 -14.12 -1.01
CA SER A 87 -9.18 -14.09 -1.23
C SER A 87 -9.53 -14.54 -2.65
N PHE A 88 -8.81 -14.05 -3.67
CA PHE A 88 -8.99 -14.47 -5.06
C PHE A 88 -8.73 -15.97 -5.29
N LEU A 89 -7.68 -16.53 -4.69
CA LEU A 89 -7.33 -17.95 -4.85
C LEU A 89 -8.29 -18.92 -4.15
N ASN A 90 -9.14 -18.40 -3.25
CA ASN A 90 -10.10 -19.16 -2.45
C ASN A 90 -11.56 -18.98 -2.92
N GLN A 91 -11.77 -18.47 -4.14
CA GLN A 91 -13.10 -18.34 -4.77
C GLN A 91 -13.51 -19.63 -5.48
#